data_AF-A0AAN6MB69-F1
#
_entry.id   AF-A0AAN6MB69-F1
#
_cell.length_a   1.000
_cell.length_b   1.000
_cell.length_c   1.000
_cell.angle_alpha   90.00
_cell.angle_beta   90.00
_cell.angle_gamma   90.00
#
_symmetry.space_group_name_H-M   'P 1'
#
loop_
_entity.id
_entity.type
_entity.pdbx_description
1 polymer ?
#
loop_
_entity_poly.entity_id
_entity_poly.type
_entity_poly.pdbx_seq_one_letter_code
_entity_poly.pdbx_strand_id
1 'polypeptide(L)' 'MLTQGSGSFLGRLLESGDFSDLTFICHGEKFRVHKAVVCTQSAPIKAAVQGGFKVSHVERE' A
#
# COMPACT_ATOMS: atom_id res chain seq x y z
N MET A 1 -10.78 26.69 -7.72
CA MET A 1 -11.88 25.73 -7.84
C MET A 1 -11.29 24.33 -7.75
N LEU A 2 -11.48 23.61 -6.64
CA LEU A 2 -11.02 22.23 -6.54
C LEU A 2 -12.00 21.37 -7.32
N THR A 3 -11.55 20.87 -8.46
CA THR A 3 -12.24 19.87 -9.28
C THR A 3 -12.49 18.64 -8.41
N GLN A 4 -13.73 18.45 -7.96
CA GLN A 4 -14.16 17.21 -7.33
C GLN A 4 -14.24 16.16 -8.43
N GLY A 5 -13.13 15.46 -8.66
CA GLY A 5 -13.18 14.20 -9.41
C GLY A 5 -14.18 13.28 -8.71
N SER A 6 -15.07 12.65 -9.47
CA SER A 6 -16.07 11.69 -8.97
C SER A 6 -15.42 10.38 -8.53
N GLY A 7 -14.40 10.45 -7.67
CA GLY A 7 -13.69 9.32 -7.10
C GLY A 7 -14.43 8.78 -5.88
N SER A 8 -14.37 7.47 -5.68
CA SER A 8 -14.84 6.85 -4.44
C SER A 8 -14.13 7.48 -3.23
N PHE A 9 -14.74 7.40 -2.04
CA PHE A 9 -14.11 7.90 -0.80
C PHE A 9 -12.68 7.32 -0.62
N LEU A 10 -12.49 6.03 -0.92
CA LEU A 10 -11.18 5.39 -0.86
C LEU A 10 -10.18 5.96 -1.88
N GLY A 11 -10.65 6.33 -3.08
CA GLY A 11 -9.81 7.00 -4.09
C GLY A 11 -9.27 8.33 -3.60
N ARG A 12 -10.14 9.17 -3.00
CA ARG A 12 -9.71 10.47 -2.42
C ARG A 12 -8.75 10.29 -1.24
N LEU A 13 -8.94 9.25 -0.43
CA LEU A 13 -8.02 8.94 0.67
C LEU A 13 -6.65 8.49 0.14
N LEU A 14 -6.63 7.70 -0.93
CA LEU A 14 -5.39 7.30 -1.60
C LEU A 14 -4.65 8.51 -2.20
N GLU A 15 -5.37 9.40 -2.89
CA GLU A 15 -4.80 10.61 -3.52
C GLU A 15 -4.22 11.60 -2.50
N SER A 16 -4.94 11.85 -1.39
CA SER A 16 -4.46 12.72 -0.32
C SER A 16 -3.31 12.09 0.48
N GLY A 17 -3.31 10.76 0.62
CA GLY A 17 -2.40 10.03 1.49
C GLY A 17 -2.72 10.20 2.98
N ASP A 18 -3.85 10.82 3.34
CA ASP A 18 -4.24 11.01 4.73
C ASP A 18 -4.36 9.65 5.45
N PHE A 19 -3.79 9.56 6.65
CA PHE A 19 -3.75 8.34 7.45
C PHE A 19 -3.07 7.13 6.78
N SER A 20 -2.25 7.36 5.75
CA SER A 20 -1.43 6.29 5.17
C SER A 20 -0.47 5.71 6.22
N ASP A 21 -0.50 4.40 6.40
CA ASP A 21 0.28 3.66 7.41
C ASP A 21 1.22 2.61 6.78
N LEU A 22 1.31 2.61 5.45
CA LEU A 22 2.22 1.79 4.64
C LEU A 22 2.73 2.59 3.43
N THR A 23 3.94 2.31 2.98
CA THR A 23 4.51 2.88 1.76
C THR A 23 5.13 1.77 0.92
N PHE A 24 4.73 1.67 -0.35
CA PHE A 24 5.44 0.85 -1.33
C PHE A 24 6.55 1.66 -1.98
N ILE A 25 7.70 1.05 -2.20
CA ILE A 25 8.81 1.63 -2.94
C ILE A 25 9.01 0.78 -4.18
N CYS A 26 8.84 1.38 -5.37
CA CYS A 26 9.04 0.69 -6.65
C CYS A 26 9.94 1.57 -7.51
N HIS A 27 11.12 1.06 -7.90
CA HIS A 27 12.10 1.81 -8.69
C HIS A 27 12.43 3.21 -8.13
N GLY A 28 12.47 3.34 -6.79
CA GLY A 28 12.71 4.62 -6.11
C GLY A 28 11.49 5.52 -5.95
N GLU A 29 10.37 5.20 -6.60
CA GLU A 29 9.10 5.91 -6.42
C GLU A 29 8.37 5.40 -5.17
N LYS A 30 7.79 6.34 -4.40
CA LYS A 30 7.10 6.05 -3.13
C LYS A 30 5.59 6.19 -3.31
N PHE A 31 4.86 5.13 -2.99
CA PHE A 31 3.39 5.08 -3.01
C PHE A 31 2.87 4.95 -1.59
N ARG A 32 2.25 6.01 -1.06
CA ARG A 32 1.60 6.00 0.26
C ARG A 32 0.24 5.31 0.16
N VAL A 33 0.02 4.28 0.97
CA VAL A 33 -1.19 3.45 0.93
C VAL A 33 -1.66 3.10 2.34
N HIS A 34 -2.84 2.48 2.43
CA HIS A 34 -3.48 2.10 3.70
C HIS A 34 -3.48 0.58 3.86
N LYS A 35 -2.90 0.06 4.94
CA LYS A 35 -2.83 -1.37 5.26
C LYS A 35 -4.22 -2.02 5.22
N ALA A 36 -5.22 -1.36 5.81
CA ALA A 36 -6.59 -1.86 5.85
C ALA A 36 -7.18 -2.14 4.45
N VAL A 37 -6.77 -1.37 3.45
CA VAL A 37 -7.20 -1.57 2.06
C VAL A 37 -6.32 -2.63 1.40
N VAL A 38 -5.00 -2.43 1.33
CA VAL A 38 -4.15 -3.30 0.50
C VAL A 38 -3.97 -4.72 1.08
N CYS A 39 -3.98 -4.87 2.41
CA CYS A 39 -3.87 -6.20 3.03
C CYS A 39 -5.16 -7.00 2.88
N THR A 40 -6.34 -6.36 2.78
CA THR A 40 -7.59 -7.10 2.55
C THR A 40 -7.70 -7.58 1.11
N GLN A 41 -7.09 -6.86 0.17
CA GLN A 41 -7.12 -7.18 -1.27
C GLN A 41 -6.00 -8.14 -1.73
N SER A 42 -4.95 -8.36 -0.93
CA SER A 42 -3.80 -9.18 -1.34
C SER A 42 -3.23 -10.01 -0.19
N ALA A 43 -3.35 -11.33 -0.31
CA ALA A 43 -2.79 -12.28 0.66
C ALA A 43 -1.26 -12.20 0.77
N PRO A 44 -0.48 -12.08 -0.32
CA PRO A 44 0.96 -11.87 -0.23
C PRO A 44 1.35 -10.58 0.51
N ILE A 45 0.68 -9.46 0.23
CA ILE A 45 0.95 -8.19 0.91
C ILE A 45 0.58 -8.29 2.39
N LYS A 46 -0.55 -8.91 2.72
CA LYS A 46 -0.94 -9.19 4.10
C LYS A 46 0.13 -9.99 4.84
N ALA A 47 0.61 -11.07 4.22
CA ALA A 47 1.67 -11.90 4.80
C ALA A 47 2.97 -11.11 4.99
N ALA A 48 3.34 -10.24 4.05
CA ALA A 48 4.51 -9.37 4.16
C ALA A 48 4.40 -8.39 5.33
N VAL A 49 3.24 -7.76 5.50
CA VAL A 49 3.00 -6.82 6.61
C VAL A 49 2.90 -7.53 7.97
N GLN A 50 2.40 -8.76 8.01
CA GLN A 50 2.25 -9.55 9.24
C GLN A 50 3.49 -10.40 9.60
N GLY A 51 4.55 -10.39 8.79
CA GLY A 51 5.77 -11.17 9.02
C GLY A 51 5.68 -12.65 8.62
N GLY A 52 4.63 -13.07 7.90
CA GLY A 52 4.42 -14.43 7.40
C GLY A 52 4.84 -14.66 5.95
N PHE A 53 5.53 -13.70 5.33
CA PHE A 53 5.91 -13.79 3.92
C PHE A 53 7.04 -14.79 3.70
N LYS A 54 6.75 -15.85 2.95
CA LYS A 54 7.76 -16.83 2.55
C LYS A 54 8.57 -16.29 1.38
N VAL A 55 9.80 -15.86 1.66
CA VAL A 55 10.79 -15.54 0.64
C VAL A 55 11.30 -16.85 0.05
N SER A 56 11.34 -16.97 -1.28
CA SER A 56 11.82 -18.17 -1.97
C SER A 56 13.33 -18.39 -1.76
N HIS A 57 14.11 -17.33 -1.61
CA HIS A 57 15.54 -17.36 -1.29
C HIS A 57 15.91 -16.22 -0.34
N VAL A 58 16.64 -16.54 0.73
CA VAL A 58 17.35 -15.55 1.54
C VAL A 58 18.80 -15.59 1.08
N GLU A 59 19.22 -14.67 0.21
CA GLU A 59 20.65 -14.44 -0.01
C GLU A 59 21.20 -13.78 1.27
N ARG A 60 22.05 -14.54 1.95
CA ARG A 60 22.82 -14.05 3.11
C ARG A 60 24.06 -13.36 2.55
N GLU A 61 24.20 -12.07 2.82
CA GLU A 61 25.49 -11.37 2.77
C GLU A 61 26.32 -11.69 4.03
#